data_AF-A0A4V2QMN9-F1
#
_entry.id   AF-A0A4V2QMN9-F1
#
_cell.length_a   1.000
_cell.length_b   1.000
_cell.length_c   1.000
_cell.angle_alpha   90.00
_cell.angle_beta   90.00
_cell.angle_gamma   90.00
#
_symmetry.space_group_name_H-M   'P 1'
#
loop_
_entity.id
_entity.type
_entity.pdbx_description
1 polymer ?
#
loop_
_entity_poly.entity_id
_entity_poly.type
_entity_poly.pdbx_seq_one_letter_code
_entity_poly.pdbx_strand_id
1 'polypeptide(L)'
;MLNLISVRDLGAAGDGRTDDTKAVQSAIDRAAAGADGGTVWFPPGRYAVRSLSCINRDAASFHPVLRLLGAGAGVSSIVPLAAGAVLIDASGRSGFRMESLSIDSNALLSKVGILLARRRESPNCNATRIRDVRVEGAFSHAAVVAVAAESMVWSECHFQNGHVPARSACFITSHSPEQAGLVDVGPWVEGPNTDNRFFGCTFYTPYQGACPVHLRGSTGTMFFGCTIIAGDAMNTRLVTYRPGKGIFNGPVGWFGCHFEVFGRGSVVHFLDAPLGVSYFQSVQCQGGSLVVEAGTAQVDFDRTDSRRQPVLRNWRWQSPPTPPGVERVDFHAYLLDSCSIDSRVGPSAGNVIALGAIDHSEIFAHEVRTSQVVGTPLRLASDGMPNAGTWPAGAFIENLNVVRGQPTGWRVPKGGGGTIATEDGWGRNGAGLFPGEIVNYKGVPHAVWYVDPSGFVILEGSGSSRISLADIEQRAPSLLALPAL
;
A
#
# COMPACT_ATOMS: atom_id res chain seq x y z
N MET A 1 39.28 1.27 -12.38
CA MET A 1 38.34 0.44 -13.16
C MET A 1 37.93 -0.73 -12.28
N LEU A 2 36.63 -0.97 -12.07
CA LEU A 2 36.18 -2.19 -11.38
C LEU A 2 36.71 -3.40 -12.14
N ASN A 3 37.20 -4.40 -11.42
CA ASN A 3 37.66 -5.66 -12.01
C ASN A 3 36.47 -6.36 -12.70
N LEU A 4 36.52 -6.53 -14.02
CA LEU A 4 35.45 -7.14 -14.83
C LEU A 4 35.75 -8.61 -15.06
N ILE A 5 34.88 -9.51 -14.60
CA ILE A 5 35.07 -10.96 -14.68
C ILE A 5 33.89 -11.54 -15.46
N SER A 6 34.15 -12.10 -16.65
CA SER A 6 33.08 -12.80 -17.38
C SER A 6 32.84 -14.17 -16.78
N VAL A 7 31.57 -14.55 -16.63
CA VAL A 7 31.20 -15.92 -16.22
C VAL A 7 31.65 -16.98 -17.23
N ARG A 8 31.78 -16.62 -18.52
CA ARG A 8 32.25 -17.53 -19.57
C ARG A 8 33.75 -17.84 -19.45
N ASP A 9 34.54 -16.89 -18.98
CA ASP A 9 35.98 -17.10 -18.71
C ASP A 9 36.20 -18.13 -17.59
N LEU A 10 35.16 -18.39 -16.78
CA LEU A 10 35.14 -19.39 -15.71
C LEU A 10 34.35 -20.66 -16.08
N GLY A 11 33.98 -20.81 -17.35
CA GLY A 11 33.38 -22.03 -17.89
C GLY A 11 31.85 -22.08 -17.86
N ALA A 12 31.16 -20.96 -17.64
CA ALA A 12 29.70 -20.94 -17.80
C ALA A 12 29.31 -21.11 -19.28
N ALA A 13 28.39 -22.02 -19.57
CA ALA A 13 27.89 -22.30 -20.91
C ALA A 13 26.86 -21.26 -21.37
N GLY A 14 25.93 -20.85 -20.50
CA GLY A 14 24.89 -19.90 -20.85
C GLY A 14 23.83 -20.44 -21.83
N ASP A 15 23.61 -21.76 -21.84
CA ASP A 15 22.69 -22.47 -22.75
C ASP A 15 21.29 -22.75 -22.13
N GLY A 16 21.10 -22.39 -20.86
CA GLY A 16 19.89 -22.59 -20.07
C GLY A 16 19.68 -24.00 -19.55
N ARG A 17 20.66 -24.90 -19.69
CA ARG A 17 20.57 -26.32 -19.33
C ARG A 17 21.76 -26.81 -18.51
N THR A 18 22.97 -26.41 -18.90
CA THR A 18 24.21 -26.73 -18.19
C THR A 18 24.21 -26.04 -16.82
N ASP A 19 24.62 -26.77 -15.78
CA ASP A 19 24.71 -26.22 -14.43
C ASP A 19 25.88 -25.24 -14.33
N ASP A 20 25.56 -23.95 -14.51
CA ASP A 20 26.51 -22.83 -14.50
C ASP A 20 26.81 -22.34 -13.07
N THR A 21 26.22 -22.95 -12.03
CA THR A 21 26.30 -22.46 -10.64
C THR A 21 27.74 -22.24 -10.20
N LYS A 22 28.63 -23.21 -10.43
CA LYS A 22 30.04 -23.12 -9.98
C LYS A 22 30.79 -22.00 -10.70
N ALA A 23 30.60 -21.85 -12.01
CA ALA A 23 31.28 -20.83 -12.80
C ALA A 23 30.81 -19.42 -12.41
N VAL A 24 29.49 -19.22 -12.28
CA VAL A 24 28.91 -17.94 -11.88
C VAL A 24 29.29 -17.58 -10.44
N GLN A 25 29.20 -18.54 -9.50
CA GLN A 25 29.60 -18.29 -8.11
C GLN A 25 31.09 -17.94 -8.01
N SER A 26 31.96 -18.62 -8.78
CA SER A 26 33.39 -18.29 -8.81
C SER A 26 33.65 -16.86 -9.30
N ALA A 27 32.85 -16.36 -10.24
CA ALA A 27 32.97 -14.98 -10.71
C ALA A 27 32.55 -13.99 -9.62
N ILE A 28 31.45 -14.29 -8.92
CA ILE A 28 30.96 -13.50 -7.77
C ILE A 28 32.01 -13.44 -6.68
N ASP A 29 32.59 -14.58 -6.29
CA ASP A 29 33.59 -14.65 -5.22
C ASP A 29 34.85 -13.84 -5.58
N ARG A 30 35.33 -13.93 -6.82
CA ARG A 30 36.46 -13.15 -7.31
C ARG A 30 36.16 -11.65 -7.35
N ALA A 31 34.96 -11.25 -7.77
CA ALA A 31 34.54 -9.86 -7.80
C ALA A 31 34.40 -9.28 -6.38
N ALA A 32 33.82 -10.06 -5.46
CA ALA A 32 33.61 -9.66 -4.07
C ALA A 32 34.91 -9.57 -3.27
N ALA A 33 35.96 -10.29 -3.66
CA ALA A 33 37.27 -10.26 -3.00
C ALA A 33 38.14 -9.02 -3.38
N GLY A 34 37.76 -8.24 -4.38
CA GLY A 34 38.46 -7.01 -4.75
C GLY A 34 38.33 -5.94 -3.67
N ALA A 35 39.40 -5.19 -3.40
CA ALA A 35 39.41 -4.13 -2.36
C ALA A 35 38.29 -3.08 -2.55
N ASP A 36 37.99 -2.74 -3.81
CA ASP A 36 36.88 -1.83 -4.18
C ASP A 36 35.62 -2.58 -4.66
N GLY A 37 35.65 -3.91 -4.59
CA GLY A 37 34.68 -4.81 -5.22
C GLY A 37 35.00 -5.10 -6.69
N GLY A 38 33.99 -5.48 -7.46
CA GLY A 38 34.15 -5.98 -8.82
C GLY A 38 32.83 -6.15 -9.57
N THR A 39 32.95 -6.34 -10.88
CA THR A 39 31.81 -6.56 -11.78
C THR A 39 31.86 -7.98 -12.35
N VAL A 40 30.80 -8.73 -12.15
CA VAL A 40 30.53 -10.00 -12.84
C VAL A 40 29.77 -9.68 -14.11
N TRP A 41 30.35 -10.06 -15.26
CA TRP A 41 29.74 -9.88 -16.57
C TRP A 41 29.08 -11.17 -17.05
N PHE A 42 27.81 -11.06 -17.43
CA PHE A 42 27.01 -12.09 -18.07
C PHE A 42 26.85 -11.74 -19.55
N PRO A 43 27.60 -12.38 -20.46
CA PRO A 43 27.33 -12.30 -21.91
C PRO A 43 25.89 -12.71 -22.26
N PRO A 44 25.44 -12.52 -23.52
CA PRO A 44 24.16 -13.05 -23.96
C PRO A 44 24.04 -14.56 -23.70
N GLY A 45 22.92 -14.99 -23.12
CA GLY A 45 22.70 -16.39 -22.76
C GLY A 45 21.76 -16.58 -21.56
N ARG A 46 21.44 -17.84 -21.30
CA ARG A 46 20.62 -18.28 -20.16
C ARG A 46 21.50 -19.11 -19.23
N TYR A 47 21.72 -18.65 -18.01
CA TYR A 47 22.64 -19.25 -17.05
C TYR A 47 21.83 -20.02 -16.02
N ALA A 48 21.84 -21.34 -16.12
CA ALA A 48 21.06 -22.19 -15.24
C ALA A 48 21.81 -22.41 -13.92
N VAL A 49 21.22 -21.99 -12.81
CA VAL A 49 21.88 -22.00 -11.49
C VAL A 49 20.95 -22.53 -10.40
N ARG A 50 21.53 -23.08 -9.32
CA ARG A 50 20.75 -23.54 -8.16
C ARG A 50 20.42 -22.38 -7.21
N SER A 51 21.44 -21.68 -6.76
CA SER A 51 21.35 -20.49 -5.90
C SER A 51 22.71 -19.78 -5.96
N LEU A 52 22.70 -18.45 -5.93
CA LEU A 52 23.89 -17.61 -5.97
C LEU A 52 23.99 -16.81 -4.67
N SER A 53 25.08 -17.00 -3.96
CA SER A 53 25.40 -16.27 -2.73
C SER A 53 26.18 -15.01 -3.08
N CYS A 54 25.51 -13.87 -3.01
CA CYS A 54 26.11 -12.53 -3.04
C CYS A 54 26.29 -11.96 -1.62
N ILE A 55 26.22 -12.81 -0.60
CA ILE A 55 26.24 -12.42 0.81
C ILE A 55 27.54 -11.66 1.16
N ASN A 56 27.43 -10.69 2.06
CA ASN A 56 28.59 -10.18 2.79
C ASN A 56 28.43 -10.51 4.28
N ARG A 57 29.44 -11.16 4.87
CA ARG A 57 29.46 -11.56 6.29
C ARG A 57 30.41 -10.73 7.14
N ASP A 58 31.11 -9.79 6.52
CA ASP A 58 32.02 -8.89 7.21
C ASP A 58 31.31 -7.55 7.47
N ALA A 59 31.02 -7.30 8.75
CA ALA A 59 30.40 -6.05 9.19
C ALA A 59 31.24 -4.80 8.88
N ALA A 60 32.57 -4.92 8.73
CA ALA A 60 33.46 -3.82 8.37
C ALA A 60 33.50 -3.54 6.86
N SER A 61 33.06 -4.49 6.03
CA SER A 61 33.09 -4.38 4.57
C SER A 61 31.86 -3.65 4.05
N PHE A 62 31.87 -2.32 4.18
CA PHE A 62 30.74 -1.46 3.78
C PHE A 62 30.86 -0.91 2.35
N HIS A 63 32.09 -0.62 1.92
CA HIS A 63 32.37 0.10 0.67
C HIS A 63 32.45 -0.75 -0.61
N PRO A 64 32.94 -2.00 -0.60
CA PRO A 64 33.13 -2.77 -1.83
C PRO A 64 31.82 -3.00 -2.60
N VAL A 65 31.81 -2.58 -3.87
CA VAL A 65 30.64 -2.74 -4.73
C VAL A 65 30.73 -4.07 -5.49
N LEU A 66 29.80 -4.98 -5.22
CA LEU A 66 29.58 -6.15 -6.07
C LEU A 66 28.52 -5.80 -7.11
N ARG A 67 28.88 -5.85 -8.39
CA ARG A 67 27.98 -5.62 -9.52
C ARG A 67 27.76 -6.88 -10.33
N LEU A 68 26.51 -7.25 -10.58
CA LEU A 68 26.12 -8.20 -11.62
C LEU A 68 25.64 -7.40 -12.84
N LEU A 69 26.28 -7.61 -13.98
CA LEU A 69 25.99 -6.86 -15.20
C LEU A 69 25.69 -7.84 -16.34
N GLY A 70 24.52 -7.72 -16.97
CA GLY A 70 24.16 -8.48 -18.16
C GLY A 70 24.18 -7.66 -19.45
N ALA A 71 24.04 -8.33 -20.58
CA ALA A 71 24.04 -7.71 -21.91
C ALA A 71 22.71 -7.04 -22.32
N GLY A 72 21.75 -6.98 -21.40
CA GLY A 72 20.40 -6.46 -21.62
C GLY A 72 19.36 -7.34 -20.92
N ALA A 73 18.32 -6.72 -20.35
CA ALA A 73 17.18 -7.46 -19.85
C ALA A 73 16.54 -8.31 -20.98
N GLY A 74 16.35 -9.61 -20.73
CA GLY A 74 15.91 -10.61 -21.72
C GLY A 74 17.02 -11.14 -22.63
N VAL A 75 18.20 -10.52 -22.64
CA VAL A 75 19.38 -10.98 -23.41
C VAL A 75 20.27 -11.88 -22.57
N SER A 76 20.51 -11.49 -21.32
CA SER A 76 21.19 -12.29 -20.31
C SER A 76 20.19 -12.65 -19.21
N SER A 77 20.01 -13.94 -18.94
CA SER A 77 19.03 -14.42 -17.96
C SER A 77 19.63 -15.44 -17.02
N ILE A 78 19.29 -15.36 -15.74
CA ILE A 78 19.53 -16.40 -14.74
C ILE A 78 18.24 -17.23 -14.64
N VAL A 79 18.36 -18.56 -14.73
CA VAL A 79 17.23 -19.49 -14.65
C VAL A 79 17.43 -20.51 -13.52
N PRO A 80 16.39 -20.87 -12.75
CA PRO A 80 16.50 -21.84 -11.67
C PRO A 80 16.70 -23.28 -12.15
N LEU A 81 17.59 -24.01 -11.46
CA LEU A 81 17.76 -25.47 -11.56
C LEU A 81 17.16 -26.24 -10.39
N ALA A 82 16.72 -25.54 -9.34
CA ALA A 82 16.11 -26.15 -8.17
C ALA A 82 14.85 -25.36 -7.74
N ALA A 83 13.76 -26.07 -7.49
CA ALA A 83 12.52 -25.46 -7.01
C ALA A 83 12.68 -24.95 -5.57
N GLY A 84 11.96 -23.88 -5.23
CA GLY A 84 11.92 -23.33 -3.87
C GLY A 84 13.22 -22.66 -3.40
N ALA A 85 14.17 -22.41 -4.30
CA ALA A 85 15.41 -21.71 -3.97
C ALA A 85 15.19 -20.20 -3.79
N VAL A 86 16.03 -19.58 -2.97
CA VAL A 86 16.36 -18.15 -3.10
C VAL A 86 17.43 -18.06 -4.18
N LEU A 87 17.10 -17.46 -5.33
CA LEU A 87 18.00 -17.48 -6.49
C LEU A 87 19.22 -16.59 -6.31
N ILE A 88 19.03 -15.36 -5.84
CA ILE A 88 20.11 -14.43 -5.49
C ILE A 88 19.91 -13.98 -4.05
N ASP A 89 20.82 -14.38 -3.16
CA ASP A 89 20.88 -13.87 -1.80
C ASP A 89 22.00 -12.83 -1.68
N ALA A 90 21.63 -11.55 -1.62
CA ALA A 90 22.52 -10.42 -1.42
C ALA A 90 22.42 -9.84 0.01
N SER A 91 21.99 -10.66 0.98
CA SER A 91 21.88 -10.22 2.36
C SER A 91 23.25 -9.91 3.00
N GLY A 92 23.27 -8.97 3.94
CA GLY A 92 24.46 -8.50 4.63
C GLY A 92 25.34 -7.55 3.80
N ARG A 93 24.95 -7.25 2.55
CA ARG A 93 25.78 -6.48 1.61
C ARG A 93 25.25 -5.07 1.38
N SER A 94 26.15 -4.11 1.57
CA SER A 94 26.01 -2.74 1.09
C SER A 94 26.52 -2.60 -0.34
N GLY A 95 25.92 -1.68 -1.09
CA GLY A 95 26.40 -1.31 -2.42
C GLY A 95 26.19 -2.37 -3.51
N PHE A 96 25.36 -3.39 -3.29
CA PHE A 96 25.03 -4.38 -4.32
C PHE A 96 24.46 -3.70 -5.58
N ARG A 97 24.87 -4.16 -6.76
CA ARG A 97 24.37 -3.64 -8.04
C ARG A 97 23.93 -4.79 -8.93
N MET A 98 22.81 -4.61 -9.62
CA MET A 98 22.39 -5.51 -10.68
C MET A 98 21.87 -4.67 -11.85
N GLU A 99 22.43 -4.88 -13.04
CA GLU A 99 22.16 -4.04 -14.21
C GLU A 99 21.96 -4.90 -15.46
N SER A 100 20.92 -4.59 -16.25
CA SER A 100 20.70 -5.17 -17.59
C SER A 100 20.68 -6.70 -17.61
N LEU A 101 20.00 -7.30 -16.63
CA LEU A 101 19.99 -8.75 -16.39
C LEU A 101 18.58 -9.22 -16.00
N SER A 102 18.22 -10.44 -16.39
CA SER A 102 16.93 -11.04 -16.04
C SER A 102 17.05 -12.22 -15.09
N ILE A 103 16.03 -12.43 -14.27
CA ILE A 103 15.72 -13.69 -13.61
C ILE A 103 14.44 -14.21 -14.27
N ASP A 104 14.53 -15.40 -14.87
CA ASP A 104 13.41 -16.08 -15.52
C ASP A 104 13.07 -17.35 -14.73
N SER A 105 11.99 -17.27 -13.95
CA SER A 105 11.46 -18.33 -13.09
C SER A 105 10.18 -18.96 -13.67
N ASN A 106 9.99 -18.92 -15.01
CA ASN A 106 8.78 -19.45 -15.63
C ASN A 106 8.73 -20.99 -15.65
N ALA A 107 9.87 -21.62 -15.92
CA ALA A 107 9.93 -23.07 -16.07
C ALA A 107 9.97 -23.81 -14.72
N LEU A 108 10.53 -23.18 -13.69
CA LEU A 108 10.72 -23.81 -12.38
C LEU A 108 10.54 -22.77 -11.26
N LEU A 109 9.62 -23.08 -10.35
CA LEU A 109 9.20 -22.22 -9.23
C LEU A 109 10.36 -21.91 -8.27
N SER A 110 10.70 -20.64 -8.09
CA SER A 110 11.62 -20.22 -7.02
C SER A 110 10.86 -19.82 -5.74
N LYS A 111 11.52 -19.80 -4.58
CA LYS A 111 10.94 -19.19 -3.36
C LYS A 111 11.02 -17.68 -3.45
N VAL A 112 12.22 -17.17 -3.71
CA VAL A 112 12.51 -15.74 -3.90
C VAL A 112 13.46 -15.56 -5.08
N GLY A 113 13.21 -14.57 -5.94
CA GLY A 113 14.14 -14.19 -7.01
C GLY A 113 15.36 -13.47 -6.44
N ILE A 114 15.13 -12.32 -5.79
CA ILE A 114 16.18 -11.52 -5.15
C ILE A 114 15.84 -11.31 -3.68
N LEU A 115 16.76 -11.71 -2.80
CA LEU A 115 16.69 -11.45 -1.37
C LEU A 115 17.74 -10.41 -0.96
N LEU A 116 17.26 -9.33 -0.36
CA LEU A 116 18.04 -8.26 0.22
C LEU A 116 17.64 -8.16 1.69
N ALA A 117 18.59 -8.37 2.60
CA ALA A 117 18.30 -8.34 4.02
C ALA A 117 19.53 -7.99 4.85
N ARG A 118 19.37 -7.33 5.99
CA ARG A 118 20.43 -7.32 7.01
C ARG A 118 20.64 -8.70 7.59
N ARG A 119 21.84 -8.97 8.09
CA ARG A 119 22.19 -10.21 8.79
C ARG A 119 22.73 -9.92 10.18
N ARG A 120 22.68 -10.89 11.07
CA ARG A 120 23.27 -10.79 12.42
C ARG A 120 24.77 -10.57 12.37
N GLU A 121 25.47 -11.29 11.48
CA GLU A 121 26.92 -11.18 11.29
C GLU A 121 27.35 -9.95 10.49
N SER A 122 26.47 -9.41 9.65
CA SER A 122 26.69 -8.18 8.90
C SER A 122 25.37 -7.41 8.85
N PRO A 123 25.15 -6.46 9.78
CA PRO A 123 23.91 -5.70 9.87
C PRO A 123 23.84 -4.59 8.80
N ASN A 124 24.42 -4.84 7.63
CA ASN A 124 24.51 -3.95 6.50
C ASN A 124 23.56 -4.44 5.40
N CYS A 125 22.75 -3.55 4.85
CA CYS A 125 22.03 -3.76 3.60
C CYS A 125 21.57 -2.40 3.11
N ASN A 126 22.46 -1.66 2.44
CA ASN A 126 22.15 -0.31 2.01
C ASN A 126 22.74 0.02 0.65
N ALA A 127 22.29 1.14 0.09
CA ALA A 127 22.85 1.73 -1.13
C ALA A 127 22.88 0.76 -2.34
N THR A 128 22.03 -0.26 -2.33
CA THR A 128 21.85 -1.16 -3.47
C THR A 128 21.21 -0.39 -4.59
N ARG A 129 21.70 -0.60 -5.82
CA ARG A 129 21.07 -0.02 -7.02
C ARG A 129 20.86 -1.05 -8.10
N ILE A 130 19.61 -1.16 -8.54
CA ILE A 130 19.18 -2.17 -9.50
C ILE A 130 18.51 -1.43 -10.66
N ARG A 131 19.00 -1.66 -11.88
CA ARG A 131 18.57 -0.92 -13.08
C ARG A 131 18.36 -1.84 -14.27
N ASP A 132 17.28 -1.67 -15.02
CA ASP A 132 17.01 -2.47 -16.22
C ASP A 132 17.07 -3.99 -15.89
N VAL A 133 16.36 -4.37 -14.83
CA VAL A 133 16.30 -5.77 -14.35
C VAL A 133 14.89 -6.28 -14.43
N ARG A 134 14.72 -7.48 -14.97
CA ARG A 134 13.44 -8.20 -14.98
C ARG A 134 13.50 -9.38 -14.04
N VAL A 135 12.56 -9.49 -13.11
CA VAL A 135 12.39 -10.65 -12.23
C VAL A 135 11.00 -11.21 -12.50
N GLU A 136 10.94 -12.26 -13.32
CA GLU A 136 9.71 -12.76 -13.92
C GLU A 136 9.50 -14.24 -13.64
N GLY A 137 8.25 -14.69 -13.76
CA GLY A 137 7.87 -16.09 -13.60
C GLY A 137 7.09 -16.36 -12.32
N ALA A 138 7.33 -17.53 -11.72
CA ALA A 138 6.58 -18.01 -10.57
C ALA A 138 7.46 -18.00 -9.31
N PHE A 139 6.97 -17.33 -8.25
CA PHE A 139 7.61 -17.31 -6.94
C PHE A 139 6.64 -17.72 -5.84
N SER A 140 7.05 -18.66 -4.98
CA SER A 140 6.19 -19.12 -3.88
C SER A 140 6.14 -18.15 -2.70
N HIS A 141 7.11 -17.23 -2.58
CA HIS A 141 7.13 -16.21 -1.52
C HIS A 141 7.08 -14.77 -2.05
N ALA A 142 8.00 -14.38 -2.95
CA ALA A 142 7.90 -13.16 -3.77
C ALA A 142 8.97 -13.12 -4.87
N ALA A 143 8.77 -12.32 -5.92
CA ALA A 143 9.85 -12.06 -6.89
C ALA A 143 11.04 -11.36 -6.20
N VAL A 144 10.77 -10.38 -5.34
CA VAL A 144 11.77 -9.69 -4.54
C VAL A 144 11.32 -9.55 -3.08
N VAL A 145 12.26 -9.76 -2.16
CA VAL A 145 12.10 -9.50 -0.73
C VAL A 145 13.23 -8.58 -0.27
N ALA A 146 12.86 -7.41 0.26
CA ALA A 146 13.80 -6.40 0.77
C ALA A 146 13.50 -6.07 2.25
N VAL A 147 14.35 -6.54 3.16
CA VAL A 147 14.14 -6.47 4.61
C VAL A 147 15.22 -5.67 5.29
N ALA A 148 14.85 -4.68 6.11
CA ALA A 148 15.81 -3.80 6.78
C ALA A 148 16.85 -3.22 5.79
N ALA A 149 16.39 -2.92 4.57
CA ALA A 149 17.23 -2.48 3.46
C ALA A 149 16.96 -1.00 3.17
N GLU A 150 18.01 -0.16 3.19
CA GLU A 150 17.85 1.29 3.13
C GLU A 150 18.63 1.94 1.97
N SER A 151 18.22 3.14 1.59
CA SER A 151 18.83 3.90 0.49
C SER A 151 18.86 3.13 -0.83
N MET A 152 17.88 2.25 -1.05
CA MET A 152 17.78 1.43 -2.25
C MET A 152 17.30 2.27 -3.43
N VAL A 153 17.81 2.01 -4.63
CA VAL A 153 17.26 2.59 -5.86
C VAL A 153 16.97 1.48 -6.87
N TRP A 154 15.74 1.48 -7.37
CA TRP A 154 15.25 0.62 -8.42
C TRP A 154 14.86 1.51 -9.60
N SER A 155 15.34 1.22 -10.80
CA SER A 155 15.07 2.03 -11.97
C SER A 155 14.82 1.17 -13.19
N GLU A 156 13.69 1.36 -13.87
CA GLU A 156 13.36 0.63 -15.10
C GLU A 156 13.32 -0.89 -14.89
N CYS A 157 12.91 -1.33 -13.69
CA CYS A 157 12.79 -2.74 -13.36
C CYS A 157 11.39 -3.27 -13.64
N HIS A 158 11.28 -4.55 -13.98
CA HIS A 158 10.01 -5.25 -14.12
C HIS A 158 9.96 -6.41 -13.13
N PHE A 159 8.92 -6.46 -12.31
CA PHE A 159 8.67 -7.53 -11.35
C PHE A 159 7.34 -8.19 -11.69
N GLN A 160 7.38 -9.49 -11.96
CA GLN A 160 6.19 -10.27 -12.22
C GLN A 160 6.17 -11.48 -11.31
N ASN A 161 4.99 -11.79 -10.76
CA ASN A 161 4.73 -13.09 -10.15
C ASN A 161 3.43 -13.69 -10.70
N GLY A 162 3.57 -14.75 -11.49
CA GLY A 162 2.46 -15.51 -12.07
C GLY A 162 1.98 -16.69 -11.21
N HIS A 163 2.52 -16.90 -10.01
CA HIS A 163 2.25 -18.09 -9.22
C HIS A 163 0.88 -18.06 -8.51
N VAL A 164 -0.16 -18.47 -9.24
CA VAL A 164 -1.57 -18.52 -8.77
C VAL A 164 -1.75 -19.24 -7.43
N PRO A 165 -1.17 -20.45 -7.19
CA PRO A 165 -1.46 -21.19 -5.95
C PRO A 165 -0.99 -20.50 -4.68
N ALA A 166 0.17 -19.83 -4.69
CA ALA A 166 0.68 -19.14 -3.50
C ALA A 166 0.08 -17.75 -3.30
N ARG A 167 -0.55 -17.16 -4.33
CA ARG A 167 -1.05 -15.77 -4.32
C ARG A 167 -0.01 -14.79 -3.79
N SER A 168 1.21 -14.97 -4.27
CA SER A 168 2.41 -14.34 -3.72
C SER A 168 2.74 -13.02 -4.43
N ALA A 169 3.38 -12.10 -3.72
CA ALA A 169 3.67 -10.75 -4.19
C ALA A 169 4.75 -10.72 -5.29
N CYS A 170 4.79 -9.62 -6.03
CA CYS A 170 5.99 -9.23 -6.77
C CYS A 170 7.07 -8.73 -5.82
N PHE A 171 6.69 -7.84 -4.89
CA PHE A 171 7.64 -7.14 -4.07
C PHE A 171 7.16 -7.05 -2.62
N ILE A 172 8.00 -7.49 -1.69
CA ILE A 172 7.77 -7.37 -0.25
C ILE A 172 8.88 -6.52 0.36
N THR A 173 8.51 -5.47 1.09
CA THR A 173 9.45 -4.73 1.92
C THR A 173 8.98 -4.55 3.35
N SER A 174 9.94 -4.65 4.28
CA SER A 174 9.70 -4.44 5.70
C SER A 174 10.97 -4.10 6.45
N HIS A 175 10.84 -3.43 7.58
CA HIS A 175 11.91 -3.39 8.59
C HIS A 175 12.15 -4.72 9.32
N SER A 176 11.21 -5.68 9.25
CA SER A 176 11.24 -6.91 10.05
C SER A 176 11.17 -8.16 9.17
N PRO A 177 12.07 -9.15 9.36
CA PRO A 177 12.02 -10.43 8.64
C PRO A 177 10.71 -11.17 8.85
N GLU A 178 10.20 -11.21 10.09
CA GLU A 178 8.93 -11.86 10.42
C GLU A 178 7.76 -11.26 9.63
N GLN A 179 7.68 -9.93 9.57
CA GLN A 179 6.62 -9.23 8.84
C GLN A 179 6.74 -9.35 7.32
N ALA A 180 7.95 -9.59 6.81
CA ALA A 180 8.18 -9.95 5.42
C ALA A 180 7.89 -11.44 5.12
N GLY A 181 7.49 -12.22 6.14
CA GLY A 181 7.22 -13.64 6.03
C GLY A 181 8.47 -14.53 5.97
N LEU A 182 9.62 -14.01 6.41
CA LEU A 182 10.87 -14.77 6.58
C LEU A 182 10.93 -15.32 8.02
N VAL A 183 10.06 -16.28 8.33
CA VAL A 183 9.86 -16.83 9.68
C VAL A 183 10.73 -18.05 10.01
N ASP A 184 11.33 -18.68 9.00
CA ASP A 184 12.36 -19.70 9.20
C ASP A 184 13.55 -19.04 9.91
N VAL A 185 14.18 -19.70 10.90
CA VAL A 185 15.22 -19.16 11.82
C VAL A 185 16.50 -18.73 11.07
N GLY A 186 16.36 -17.71 10.23
CA GLY A 186 17.38 -17.19 9.37
C GLY A 186 18.33 -16.25 10.12
N PRO A 187 19.44 -15.88 9.48
CA PRO A 187 20.40 -14.93 10.00
C PRO A 187 19.87 -13.49 9.94
N TRP A 188 18.69 -13.26 9.38
CA TRP A 188 18.15 -11.92 9.12
C TRP A 188 17.66 -11.26 10.40
N VAL A 189 17.90 -9.95 10.48
CA VAL A 189 17.58 -9.14 11.67
C VAL A 189 16.75 -7.94 11.27
N GLU A 190 16.01 -7.41 12.24
CA GLU A 190 15.29 -6.14 12.06
C GLU A 190 16.26 -4.97 11.88
N GLY A 191 15.81 -3.91 11.23
CA GLY A 191 16.58 -2.68 11.09
C GLY A 191 15.91 -1.63 10.20
N PRO A 192 16.55 -0.47 10.01
CA PRO A 192 16.04 0.60 9.17
C PRO A 192 15.70 0.14 7.75
N ASN A 193 14.57 0.61 7.25
CA ASN A 193 14.07 0.34 5.90
C ASN A 193 13.52 1.66 5.33
N THR A 194 14.42 2.58 4.96
CA THR A 194 14.08 3.97 4.59
C THR A 194 14.91 4.45 3.39
N ASP A 195 14.58 5.61 2.84
CA ASP A 195 15.24 6.21 1.66
C ASP A 195 15.22 5.29 0.42
N ASN A 196 14.20 4.45 0.31
CA ASN A 196 14.03 3.57 -0.84
C ASN A 196 13.30 4.30 -1.97
N ARG A 197 13.79 4.15 -3.20
CA ARG A 197 13.28 4.87 -4.37
C ARG A 197 13.08 3.95 -5.56
N PHE A 198 11.95 4.09 -6.24
CA PHE A 198 11.60 3.36 -7.45
C PHE A 198 11.30 4.35 -8.57
N PHE A 199 11.90 4.14 -9.73
CA PHE A 199 11.73 4.99 -10.91
C PHE A 199 11.31 4.13 -12.09
N GLY A 200 10.15 4.39 -12.68
CA GLY A 200 9.71 3.68 -13.90
C GLY A 200 9.61 2.16 -13.75
N CYS A 201 9.38 1.65 -12.53
CA CYS A 201 9.30 0.21 -12.28
C CYS A 201 7.89 -0.32 -12.55
N THR A 202 7.79 -1.56 -13.03
CA THR A 202 6.51 -2.25 -13.28
C THR A 202 6.34 -3.43 -12.33
N PHE A 203 5.14 -3.60 -11.79
CA PHE A 203 4.74 -4.71 -10.93
C PHE A 203 3.51 -5.38 -11.55
N TYR A 204 3.57 -6.68 -11.82
CA TYR A 204 2.50 -7.38 -12.54
C TYR A 204 2.14 -8.75 -11.94
N THR A 205 0.85 -8.96 -11.66
CA THR A 205 0.32 -10.25 -11.16
C THR A 205 -0.99 -10.60 -11.88
N PRO A 206 -1.03 -11.65 -12.72
CA PRO A 206 -2.22 -12.01 -13.50
C PRO A 206 -3.11 -13.07 -12.83
N TYR A 207 -3.55 -12.83 -11.59
CA TYR A 207 -4.37 -13.84 -10.89
C TYR A 207 -5.36 -13.25 -9.88
N GLN A 208 -6.46 -13.98 -9.65
CA GLN A 208 -7.52 -13.62 -8.72
C GLN A 208 -7.01 -13.46 -7.27
N GLY A 209 -7.40 -12.38 -6.60
CA GLY A 209 -6.91 -12.04 -5.26
C GLY A 209 -5.46 -11.55 -5.26
N ALA A 210 -5.01 -10.97 -6.37
CA ALA A 210 -3.66 -10.46 -6.54
C ALA A 210 -3.28 -9.42 -5.47
N CYS A 211 -2.02 -9.50 -5.03
CA CYS A 211 -1.42 -8.53 -4.13
C CYS A 211 0.05 -8.26 -4.50
N PRO A 212 0.30 -7.51 -5.60
CA PRO A 212 1.64 -7.35 -6.15
C PRO A 212 2.64 -6.68 -5.19
N VAL A 213 2.23 -5.71 -4.39
CA VAL A 213 3.16 -4.93 -3.54
C VAL A 213 2.74 -4.99 -2.06
N HIS A 214 3.67 -5.42 -1.21
CA HIS A 214 3.50 -5.49 0.24
C HIS A 214 4.44 -4.50 0.95
N LEU A 215 3.85 -3.57 1.69
CA LEU A 215 4.53 -2.59 2.54
C LEU A 215 4.20 -2.92 4.01
N ARG A 216 5.17 -3.46 4.76
CA ARG A 216 4.93 -4.04 6.09
C ARG A 216 5.75 -3.36 7.18
N GLY A 217 5.08 -2.93 8.24
CA GLY A 217 5.68 -2.30 9.41
C GLY A 217 6.17 -0.88 9.13
N SER A 218 7.48 -0.72 9.07
CA SER A 218 8.15 0.52 8.71
C SER A 218 8.79 0.40 7.33
N THR A 219 8.48 1.35 6.46
CA THR A 219 9.05 1.43 5.11
C THR A 219 8.99 2.87 4.59
N GLY A 220 10.16 3.51 4.52
CA GLY A 220 10.34 4.79 3.86
C GLY A 220 10.63 4.57 2.38
N THR A 221 9.60 4.69 1.53
CA THR A 221 9.69 4.34 0.10
C THR A 221 8.97 5.33 -0.80
N MET A 222 9.64 5.79 -1.86
CA MET A 222 9.07 6.69 -2.87
C MET A 222 9.02 6.00 -4.24
N PHE A 223 7.89 6.10 -4.92
CA PHE A 223 7.65 5.56 -6.25
C PHE A 223 7.40 6.72 -7.23
N PHE A 224 8.14 6.73 -8.33
CA PHE A 224 8.06 7.76 -9.38
C PHE A 224 7.80 7.10 -10.72
N GLY A 225 6.68 7.43 -11.36
CA GLY A 225 6.34 6.89 -12.69
C GLY A 225 6.24 5.36 -12.73
N CYS A 226 5.96 4.72 -11.59
CA CYS A 226 5.85 3.27 -11.50
C CYS A 226 4.46 2.79 -11.91
N THR A 227 4.37 1.55 -12.37
CA THR A 227 3.15 0.93 -12.89
C THR A 227 2.83 -0.32 -12.06
N ILE A 228 1.62 -0.44 -11.53
CA ILE A 228 1.19 -1.57 -10.71
C ILE A 228 -0.10 -2.12 -11.30
N ILE A 229 -0.03 -3.36 -11.80
CA ILE A 229 -1.08 -3.96 -12.63
C ILE A 229 -1.47 -5.35 -12.12
N ALA A 230 -2.77 -5.60 -12.06
CA ALA A 230 -3.33 -6.94 -11.98
C ALA A 230 -4.52 -7.09 -12.94
N GLY A 231 -4.21 -7.40 -14.20
CA GLY A 231 -5.20 -7.57 -15.27
C GLY A 231 -6.10 -8.79 -15.03
N ASP A 232 -7.40 -8.63 -15.31
CA ASP A 232 -8.46 -9.65 -15.20
C ASP A 232 -8.66 -10.28 -13.80
N ALA A 233 -8.07 -9.68 -12.76
CA ALA A 233 -8.04 -10.22 -11.40
C ALA A 233 -9.06 -9.57 -10.47
N MET A 234 -10.06 -10.33 -9.98
CA MET A 234 -11.05 -9.87 -9.00
C MET A 234 -10.49 -9.93 -7.57
N ASN A 235 -11.12 -9.22 -6.63
CA ASN A 235 -10.74 -9.16 -5.21
C ASN A 235 -9.27 -8.78 -4.99
N THR A 236 -8.70 -7.99 -5.90
CA THR A 236 -7.30 -7.60 -5.90
C THR A 236 -7.04 -6.48 -4.90
N ARG A 237 -5.85 -6.48 -4.30
CA ARG A 237 -5.33 -5.40 -3.45
C ARG A 237 -3.97 -4.99 -3.99
N LEU A 238 -3.90 -4.05 -4.93
CA LEU A 238 -2.66 -3.77 -5.69
C LEU A 238 -1.47 -3.46 -4.77
N VAL A 239 -1.70 -2.61 -3.78
CA VAL A 239 -0.74 -2.26 -2.74
C VAL A 239 -1.36 -2.55 -1.38
N THR A 240 -0.69 -3.34 -0.55
CA THR A 240 -1.09 -3.54 0.85
C THR A 240 -0.15 -2.88 1.82
N TYR A 241 -0.75 -2.18 2.79
CA TYR A 241 -0.06 -1.58 3.93
C TYR A 241 -0.47 -2.36 5.18
N ARG A 242 0.50 -2.80 5.97
CA ARG A 242 0.20 -3.40 7.28
C ARG A 242 1.12 -2.84 8.35
N PRO A 243 0.57 -2.34 9.46
CA PRO A 243 1.36 -1.76 10.54
C PRO A 243 2.14 -2.84 11.30
N GLY A 244 3.22 -2.40 11.97
CA GLY A 244 3.96 -3.19 12.94
C GLY A 244 3.64 -2.69 14.35
N LYS A 245 3.30 -3.59 15.27
CA LYS A 245 2.91 -3.21 16.65
C LYS A 245 1.80 -2.13 16.69
N GLY A 246 0.86 -2.16 15.73
CA GLY A 246 -0.25 -1.21 15.63
C GLY A 246 0.07 0.13 14.95
N ILE A 247 1.32 0.37 14.55
CA ILE A 247 1.72 1.60 13.85
C ILE A 247 2.44 1.25 12.54
N PHE A 248 2.00 1.86 11.44
CA PHE A 248 2.70 1.85 10.16
C PHE A 248 3.53 3.14 10.06
N ASN A 249 4.85 2.98 10.02
CA ASN A 249 5.81 4.06 10.04
C ASN A 249 6.37 4.30 8.62
N GLY A 250 5.54 4.84 7.74
CA GLY A 250 5.96 5.38 6.45
C GLY A 250 6.48 6.81 6.60
N PRO A 251 7.32 7.27 5.68
CA PRO A 251 6.67 7.92 4.54
C PRO A 251 6.64 7.00 3.32
N VAL A 252 5.48 6.89 2.70
CA VAL A 252 5.35 6.23 1.39
C VAL A 252 4.80 7.25 0.40
N GLY A 253 5.46 7.45 -0.73
CA GLY A 253 5.01 8.40 -1.75
C GLY A 253 4.81 7.75 -3.11
N TRP A 254 3.72 8.10 -3.79
CA TRP A 254 3.40 7.70 -5.16
C TRP A 254 3.30 8.95 -6.03
N PHE A 255 4.18 9.10 -7.00
CA PHE A 255 4.30 10.31 -7.81
C PHE A 255 4.19 9.97 -9.30
N GLY A 256 3.09 10.38 -9.93
CA GLY A 256 2.85 10.10 -11.34
C GLY A 256 2.76 8.61 -11.67
N CYS A 257 2.28 7.79 -10.73
CA CYS A 257 2.18 6.35 -10.90
C CYS A 257 0.92 5.92 -11.67
N HIS A 258 1.00 4.77 -12.33
CA HIS A 258 -0.12 4.14 -13.00
C HIS A 258 -0.59 2.93 -12.21
N PHE A 259 -1.91 2.83 -11.98
CA PHE A 259 -2.51 1.68 -11.31
C PHE A 259 -3.62 1.10 -12.18
N GLU A 260 -3.58 -0.21 -12.40
CA GLU A 260 -4.54 -0.90 -13.25
C GLU A 260 -5.06 -2.18 -12.59
N VAL A 261 -6.36 -2.26 -12.42
CA VAL A 261 -7.04 -3.44 -11.87
C VAL A 261 -8.48 -3.50 -12.35
N PHE A 262 -8.91 -4.69 -12.77
CA PHE A 262 -10.28 -4.94 -13.22
C PHE A 262 -11.00 -5.89 -12.26
N GLY A 263 -12.29 -6.09 -12.47
CA GLY A 263 -13.07 -7.04 -11.69
C GLY A 263 -13.60 -6.50 -10.36
N ARG A 264 -14.55 -7.24 -9.78
CA ARG A 264 -15.28 -6.83 -8.57
C ARG A 264 -14.44 -7.02 -7.30
N GLY A 265 -14.66 -6.15 -6.32
CA GLY A 265 -14.04 -6.24 -4.99
C GLY A 265 -12.57 -5.81 -4.97
N SER A 266 -12.10 -5.19 -6.05
CA SER A 266 -10.72 -4.74 -6.21
C SER A 266 -10.46 -3.40 -5.49
N VAL A 267 -9.23 -3.22 -5.01
CA VAL A 267 -8.77 -2.05 -4.27
C VAL A 267 -7.36 -1.69 -4.73
N VAL A 268 -7.11 -0.41 -4.99
CA VAL A 268 -5.78 0.08 -5.39
C VAL A 268 -4.84 0.08 -4.17
N HIS A 269 -5.22 0.73 -3.08
CA HIS A 269 -4.43 0.81 -1.85
C HIS A 269 -5.22 0.25 -0.66
N PHE A 270 -4.86 -0.94 -0.21
CA PHE A 270 -5.56 -1.63 0.87
C PHE A 270 -4.84 -1.52 2.21
N LEU A 271 -5.56 -1.08 3.25
CA LEU A 271 -5.08 -0.98 4.62
C LEU A 271 -5.40 -2.28 5.38
N ASP A 272 -4.39 -3.15 5.49
CA ASP A 272 -4.48 -4.39 6.24
C ASP A 272 -4.17 -4.15 7.72
N ALA A 273 -5.14 -3.53 8.40
CA ALA A 273 -5.08 -3.25 9.83
C ALA A 273 -5.32 -4.53 10.66
N PRO A 274 -4.50 -4.84 11.69
CA PRO A 274 -4.85 -5.83 12.70
C PRO A 274 -6.12 -5.42 13.46
N LEU A 275 -6.65 -6.37 14.26
CA LEU A 275 -7.77 -6.07 15.16
C LEU A 275 -7.39 -4.97 16.16
N GLY A 276 -8.31 -4.05 16.37
CA GLY A 276 -8.13 -2.84 17.18
C GLY A 276 -7.78 -1.62 16.32
N VAL A 277 -7.30 -0.58 17.01
CA VAL A 277 -6.89 0.68 16.40
C VAL A 277 -5.49 0.53 15.80
N SER A 278 -5.34 0.95 14.54
CA SER A 278 -4.07 0.93 13.83
C SER A 278 -3.78 2.28 13.20
N TYR A 279 -2.57 2.80 13.36
CA TYR A 279 -2.20 4.11 12.82
C TYR A 279 -1.39 3.96 11.54
N PHE A 280 -1.73 4.73 10.51
CA PHE A 280 -1.00 4.81 9.26
C PHE A 280 -0.56 6.24 9.03
N GLN A 281 0.75 6.45 8.94
CA GLN A 281 1.32 7.80 8.87
C GLN A 281 1.96 8.08 7.52
N SER A 282 1.75 9.30 7.03
CA SER A 282 2.55 9.91 5.96
C SER A 282 2.57 9.12 4.64
N VAL A 283 1.44 8.55 4.23
CA VAL A 283 1.30 8.02 2.87
C VAL A 283 0.80 9.14 1.96
N GLN A 284 1.44 9.28 0.81
CA GLN A 284 1.23 10.37 -0.12
C GLN A 284 0.99 9.84 -1.54
N CYS A 285 0.03 10.45 -2.24
CA CYS A 285 -0.21 10.20 -3.65
C CYS A 285 -0.33 11.55 -4.37
N GLN A 286 0.41 11.73 -5.45
CA GLN A 286 0.44 12.96 -6.24
C GLN A 286 0.42 12.64 -7.73
N GLY A 287 -0.78 12.74 -8.32
CA GLY A 287 -1.01 12.54 -9.75
C GLY A 287 -0.84 11.08 -10.20
N GLY A 288 -0.84 10.87 -11.52
CA GLY A 288 -0.77 9.54 -12.12
C GLY A 288 -1.96 9.22 -13.01
N SER A 289 -2.35 7.96 -13.08
CA SER A 289 -3.59 7.52 -13.72
C SER A 289 -4.12 6.23 -13.10
N LEU A 290 -5.44 6.07 -13.10
CA LEU A 290 -6.12 4.84 -12.74
C LEU A 290 -6.78 4.23 -13.99
N VAL A 291 -6.66 2.93 -14.15
CA VAL A 291 -7.45 2.14 -15.11
C VAL A 291 -8.18 1.06 -14.32
N VAL A 292 -9.46 1.33 -14.04
CA VAL A 292 -10.25 0.53 -13.10
C VAL A 292 -11.70 0.37 -13.58
N GLU A 293 -12.41 -0.64 -13.07
CA GLU A 293 -13.85 -0.79 -13.24
C GLU A 293 -14.65 -0.12 -12.11
N ALA A 294 -15.95 0.09 -12.35
CA ALA A 294 -16.88 0.58 -11.34
C ALA A 294 -16.91 -0.33 -10.09
N GLY A 295 -16.94 0.29 -8.91
CA GLY A 295 -16.89 -0.41 -7.63
C GLY A 295 -15.49 -0.78 -7.15
N THR A 296 -14.44 -0.35 -7.84
CA THR A 296 -13.06 -0.38 -7.33
C THR A 296 -12.86 0.76 -6.35
N ALA A 297 -12.23 0.52 -5.21
CA ALA A 297 -11.86 1.58 -4.28
C ALA A 297 -10.41 2.04 -4.50
N GLN A 298 -10.16 3.35 -4.40
CA GLN A 298 -8.80 3.89 -4.40
C GLN A 298 -8.06 3.51 -3.12
N VAL A 299 -8.74 3.70 -1.99
CA VAL A 299 -8.27 3.31 -0.66
C VAL A 299 -9.40 2.56 0.02
N ASP A 300 -9.10 1.39 0.61
CA ASP A 300 -10.08 0.64 1.41
C ASP A 300 -9.40 -0.18 2.51
N PHE A 301 -10.22 -0.76 3.38
CA PHE A 301 -9.85 -1.68 4.43
C PHE A 301 -10.95 -2.75 4.57
N ASP A 302 -10.74 -3.73 5.46
CA ASP A 302 -11.78 -4.73 5.71
C ASP A 302 -12.89 -4.13 6.59
N ARG A 303 -13.91 -3.58 5.93
CA ARG A 303 -15.09 -2.94 6.54
C ARG A 303 -16.08 -3.94 7.12
N THR A 304 -15.92 -5.24 6.84
CA THR A 304 -16.83 -6.28 7.36
C THR A 304 -16.55 -6.58 8.83
N ASP A 305 -15.38 -6.20 9.33
CA ASP A 305 -14.99 -6.32 10.74
C ASP A 305 -14.84 -4.93 11.37
N SER A 306 -15.84 -4.52 12.15
CA SER A 306 -15.87 -3.22 12.85
C SER A 306 -14.73 -3.03 13.86
N ARG A 307 -13.98 -4.08 14.17
CA ARG A 307 -12.82 -4.03 15.05
C ARG A 307 -11.54 -3.62 14.31
N ARG A 308 -11.52 -3.62 12.97
CA ARG A 308 -10.38 -3.13 12.20
C ARG A 308 -10.54 -1.62 11.98
N GLN A 309 -9.81 -0.84 12.78
CA GLN A 309 -10.01 0.61 12.87
C GLN A 309 -8.75 1.36 12.41
N PRO A 310 -8.49 1.44 11.08
CA PRO A 310 -7.35 2.18 10.53
C PRO A 310 -7.54 3.70 10.67
N VAL A 311 -6.60 4.35 11.35
CA VAL A 311 -6.48 5.79 11.51
C VAL A 311 -5.40 6.31 10.55
N LEU A 312 -5.79 7.13 9.58
CA LEU A 312 -4.87 7.76 8.63
C LEU A 312 -4.44 9.12 9.18
N ARG A 313 -3.12 9.35 9.26
CA ARG A 313 -2.51 10.56 9.84
C ARG A 313 -1.50 11.20 8.91
N ASN A 314 -1.62 12.52 8.69
CA ASN A 314 -0.69 13.27 7.85
C ASN A 314 -0.61 12.76 6.41
N TRP A 315 -1.74 12.27 5.87
CA TRP A 315 -1.80 11.85 4.47
C TRP A 315 -2.00 13.05 3.57
N ARG A 316 -1.33 13.05 2.41
CA ARG A 316 -1.62 13.98 1.31
C ARG A 316 -2.00 13.16 0.09
N TRP A 317 -3.25 13.23 -0.31
CA TRP A 317 -3.79 12.41 -1.38
C TRP A 317 -4.36 13.29 -2.48
N GLN A 318 -3.79 13.20 -3.67
CA GLN A 318 -4.41 13.71 -4.89
C GLN A 318 -4.73 12.51 -5.76
N SER A 319 -6.02 12.20 -5.85
CA SER A 319 -6.50 11.03 -6.59
C SER A 319 -6.01 11.10 -8.05
N PRO A 320 -5.51 10.00 -8.61
CA PRO A 320 -5.21 9.98 -10.03
C PRO A 320 -6.53 9.95 -10.84
N PRO A 321 -6.54 10.53 -12.06
CA PRO A 321 -7.72 10.53 -12.93
C PRO A 321 -8.18 9.11 -13.27
N THR A 322 -9.50 8.93 -13.30
CA THR A 322 -10.17 7.69 -13.73
C THR A 322 -10.55 7.74 -15.23
N PRO A 323 -10.77 6.59 -15.88
CA PRO A 323 -11.21 6.56 -17.27
C PRO A 323 -12.63 7.13 -17.45
N PRO A 324 -12.97 7.71 -18.62
CA PRO A 324 -14.32 8.19 -18.90
C PRO A 324 -15.39 7.09 -18.71
N GLY A 325 -16.49 7.42 -18.05
CA GLY A 325 -17.62 6.50 -17.82
C GLY A 325 -17.46 5.58 -16.60
N VAL A 326 -16.35 5.66 -15.86
CA VAL A 326 -16.16 4.93 -14.60
C VAL A 326 -16.62 5.79 -13.42
N GLU A 327 -17.76 5.43 -12.83
CA GLU A 327 -18.29 6.11 -11.63
C GLU A 327 -17.87 5.39 -10.34
N ARG A 328 -17.79 6.15 -9.22
CA ARG A 328 -17.67 5.65 -7.84
C ARG A 328 -16.37 4.95 -7.47
N VAL A 329 -15.22 5.56 -7.78
CA VAL A 329 -13.92 5.08 -7.28
C VAL A 329 -13.62 5.70 -5.91
N ASP A 330 -14.28 5.19 -4.88
CA ASP A 330 -14.35 5.80 -3.54
C ASP A 330 -13.02 5.70 -2.76
N PHE A 331 -12.85 6.64 -1.83
CA PHE A 331 -11.81 6.63 -0.81
C PHE A 331 -12.45 6.28 0.53
N HIS A 332 -12.11 5.11 1.08
CA HIS A 332 -12.60 4.67 2.38
C HIS A 332 -11.52 4.79 3.46
N ALA A 333 -11.91 5.34 4.61
CA ALA A 333 -11.12 5.34 5.82
C ALA A 333 -12.02 5.06 7.04
N TYR A 334 -11.42 4.60 8.14
CA TYR A 334 -12.13 4.62 9.41
C TYR A 334 -12.01 6.01 10.04
N LEU A 335 -10.79 6.53 10.23
CA LEU A 335 -10.57 7.89 10.72
C LEU A 335 -9.54 8.63 9.86
N LEU A 336 -9.79 9.92 9.59
CA LEU A 336 -8.86 10.85 8.95
C LEU A 336 -8.42 11.89 9.97
N ASP A 337 -7.12 12.04 10.19
CA ASP A 337 -6.53 13.00 11.13
C ASP A 337 -5.39 13.76 10.42
N SER A 338 -5.47 15.09 10.41
CA SER A 338 -4.41 15.94 9.83
C SER A 338 -4.11 15.60 8.37
N CYS A 339 -5.13 15.23 7.60
CA CYS A 339 -5.00 14.79 6.20
C CYS A 339 -5.40 15.91 5.21
N SER A 340 -4.86 15.85 4.00
CA SER A 340 -5.28 16.66 2.85
C SER A 340 -5.65 15.72 1.71
N ILE A 341 -6.95 15.54 1.46
CA ILE A 341 -7.48 14.55 0.52
C ILE A 341 -8.24 15.27 -0.59
N ASP A 342 -7.78 15.14 -1.83
CA ASP A 342 -8.48 15.55 -3.03
C ASP A 342 -8.88 14.32 -3.84
N SER A 343 -10.19 14.05 -3.89
CA SER A 343 -10.78 12.97 -4.68
C SER A 343 -11.40 13.41 -5.99
N ARG A 344 -11.30 14.69 -6.38
CA ARG A 344 -12.05 15.32 -7.48
C ARG A 344 -11.44 15.18 -8.87
N VAL A 345 -10.45 14.31 -9.07
CA VAL A 345 -9.71 14.28 -10.34
C VAL A 345 -10.44 13.40 -11.35
N GLY A 346 -11.25 14.03 -12.21
CA GLY A 346 -11.94 13.40 -13.34
C GLY A 346 -13.45 13.67 -13.38
N PRO A 347 -14.14 13.40 -14.51
CA PRO A 347 -15.57 13.68 -14.70
C PRO A 347 -16.51 12.79 -13.85
N SER A 348 -15.95 11.89 -13.04
CA SER A 348 -16.67 10.90 -12.24
C SER A 348 -15.92 10.64 -10.93
N ALA A 349 -15.64 11.72 -10.19
CA ALA A 349 -14.75 11.62 -9.05
C ALA A 349 -15.36 10.84 -7.87
N GLY A 350 -14.50 10.24 -7.05
CA GLY A 350 -14.89 9.34 -5.97
C GLY A 350 -15.37 10.08 -4.73
N ASN A 351 -16.24 9.44 -3.95
CA ASN A 351 -16.66 9.96 -2.65
C ASN A 351 -15.55 9.73 -1.62
N VAL A 352 -15.54 10.54 -0.56
CA VAL A 352 -14.74 10.27 0.64
C VAL A 352 -15.68 9.78 1.74
N ILE A 353 -15.43 8.55 2.22
CA ILE A 353 -16.27 7.89 3.21
C ILE A 353 -15.40 7.55 4.42
N ALA A 354 -15.57 8.31 5.51
CA ALA A 354 -14.94 8.06 6.80
C ALA A 354 -15.95 7.42 7.76
N LEU A 355 -15.76 6.17 8.17
CA LEU A 355 -16.75 5.48 9.01
C LEU A 355 -16.82 6.01 10.45
N GLY A 356 -15.69 6.50 10.96
CA GLY A 356 -15.57 7.13 12.27
C GLY A 356 -15.61 8.64 12.14
N ALA A 357 -14.44 9.28 12.17
CA ALA A 357 -14.34 10.73 12.21
C ALA A 357 -13.39 11.32 11.15
N ILE A 358 -13.61 12.60 10.86
CA ILE A 358 -12.66 13.46 10.17
C ILE A 358 -12.20 14.52 11.17
N ASP A 359 -10.90 14.61 11.40
CA ASP A 359 -10.28 15.53 12.36
C ASP A 359 -9.13 16.31 11.72
N HIS A 360 -9.08 17.63 11.96
CA HIS A 360 -8.03 18.54 11.47
C HIS A 360 -7.63 18.36 9.98
N SER A 361 -8.57 17.97 9.12
CA SER A 361 -8.29 17.57 7.74
C SER A 361 -8.96 18.48 6.71
N GLU A 362 -8.35 18.57 5.53
CA GLU A 362 -8.91 19.24 4.35
C GLU A 362 -9.37 18.18 3.34
N ILE A 363 -10.65 18.19 2.97
CA ILE A 363 -11.23 17.18 2.08
C ILE A 363 -11.92 17.86 0.92
N PHE A 364 -11.52 17.50 -0.28
CA PHE A 364 -12.16 17.95 -1.51
C PHE A 364 -12.71 16.73 -2.25
N ALA A 365 -14.03 16.63 -2.37
CA ALA A 365 -14.73 15.46 -2.91
C ALA A 365 -16.13 15.82 -3.37
N HIS A 366 -16.71 15.12 -4.36
CA HIS A 366 -18.12 15.36 -4.73
C HIS A 366 -19.08 15.13 -3.56
N GLU A 367 -18.86 14.06 -2.80
CA GLU A 367 -19.59 13.75 -1.57
C GLU A 367 -18.63 13.35 -0.45
N VAL A 368 -18.93 13.80 0.77
CA VAL A 368 -18.25 13.40 2.00
C VAL A 368 -19.28 12.76 2.93
N ARG A 369 -19.00 11.54 3.40
CA ARG A 369 -19.82 10.83 4.38
C ARG A 369 -19.00 10.51 5.62
N THR A 370 -19.49 10.92 6.78
CA THR A 370 -18.82 10.64 8.06
C THR A 370 -19.78 10.63 9.24
N SER A 371 -19.49 9.83 10.27
CA SER A 371 -20.32 9.81 11.50
C SER A 371 -20.09 11.07 12.35
N GLN A 372 -18.84 11.54 12.39
CA GLN A 372 -18.43 12.69 13.17
C GLN A 372 -17.39 13.52 12.41
N VAL A 373 -17.40 14.83 12.66
CA VAL A 373 -16.30 15.71 12.31
C VAL A 373 -15.85 16.46 13.56
N VAL A 374 -14.54 16.61 13.74
CA VAL A 374 -13.90 17.19 14.93
C VAL A 374 -12.81 18.20 14.48
N GLY A 375 -12.58 19.24 15.28
CA GLY A 375 -11.47 20.18 15.06
C GLY A 375 -11.72 21.30 14.04
N THR A 376 -10.83 22.31 14.04
CA THR A 376 -10.78 23.44 13.09
C THR A 376 -9.32 23.79 12.75
N PRO A 377 -9.00 24.27 11.53
CA PRO A 377 -9.90 24.55 10.41
C PRO A 377 -10.22 23.29 9.59
N LEU A 378 -11.48 23.15 9.20
CA LEU A 378 -11.98 22.12 8.29
C LEU A 378 -12.51 22.83 7.04
N ARG A 379 -11.99 22.45 5.86
CA ARG A 379 -12.53 22.87 4.55
C ARG A 379 -13.01 21.63 3.83
N LEU A 380 -14.31 21.58 3.57
CA LEU A 380 -14.95 20.53 2.80
C LEU A 380 -15.45 21.14 1.51
N ALA A 381 -15.05 20.58 0.40
CA ALA A 381 -15.35 21.17 -0.89
C ALA A 381 -16.13 20.15 -1.71
N SER A 382 -17.44 20.41 -1.88
CA SER A 382 -18.41 19.50 -2.53
C SER A 382 -19.25 20.19 -3.58
N ASP A 383 -19.78 19.41 -4.53
CA ASP A 383 -20.62 19.90 -5.65
C ASP A 383 -22.10 20.09 -5.26
N GLY A 384 -22.41 19.90 -3.97
CA GLY A 384 -23.73 20.01 -3.39
C GLY A 384 -23.63 19.98 -1.86
N MET A 385 -24.75 20.25 -1.18
CA MET A 385 -24.81 20.20 0.27
C MET A 385 -24.49 18.77 0.76
N PRO A 386 -23.57 18.57 1.73
CA PRO A 386 -23.33 17.24 2.30
C PRO A 386 -24.60 16.62 2.86
N ASN A 387 -24.89 15.37 2.48
CA ASN A 387 -26.17 14.71 2.71
C ASN A 387 -26.28 13.95 4.05
N ALA A 388 -25.17 13.72 4.75
CA ALA A 388 -25.14 12.98 6.03
C ALA A 388 -23.91 13.32 6.89
N GLY A 389 -24.09 13.43 8.22
CA GLY A 389 -23.01 13.53 9.21
C GLY A 389 -23.25 14.53 10.35
N THR A 390 -22.44 14.44 11.41
CA THR A 390 -22.45 15.40 12.55
C THR A 390 -21.32 16.42 12.37
N TRP A 391 -21.66 17.72 12.34
CA TRP A 391 -20.72 18.78 11.96
C TRP A 391 -20.38 19.76 13.11
N PRO A 392 -19.10 20.16 13.29
CA PRO A 392 -18.69 21.16 14.26
C PRO A 392 -19.33 22.52 14.01
N ALA A 393 -19.76 23.16 15.10
CA ALA A 393 -20.19 24.54 15.09
C ALA A 393 -19.11 25.46 14.50
N GLY A 394 -19.47 26.27 13.51
CA GLY A 394 -18.56 27.20 12.83
C GLY A 394 -17.76 26.63 11.66
N ALA A 395 -17.87 25.34 11.35
CA ALA A 395 -17.26 24.74 10.16
C ALA A 395 -17.81 25.38 8.86
N PHE A 396 -16.97 25.45 7.82
CA PHE A 396 -17.33 25.97 6.51
C PHE A 396 -17.15 24.89 5.45
N ILE A 397 -18.19 24.74 4.63
CA ILE A 397 -18.24 23.81 3.50
C ILE A 397 -18.28 24.68 2.25
N GLU A 398 -17.24 24.62 1.43
CA GLU A 398 -17.15 25.37 0.18
C GLU A 398 -17.96 24.67 -0.91
N ASN A 399 -18.79 25.44 -1.64
CA ASN A 399 -19.43 24.95 -2.85
C ASN A 399 -18.50 25.24 -4.03
N LEU A 400 -17.95 24.18 -4.63
CA LEU A 400 -16.98 24.33 -5.74
C LEU A 400 -17.63 24.48 -7.11
N ASN A 401 -18.92 24.15 -7.21
CA ASN A 401 -19.68 24.18 -8.45
C ASN A 401 -20.83 25.18 -8.33
N VAL A 402 -20.48 26.45 -8.09
CA VAL A 402 -21.45 27.54 -7.90
C VAL A 402 -22.20 27.79 -9.21
N VAL A 403 -23.37 27.15 -9.35
CA VAL A 403 -24.33 27.48 -10.41
C VAL A 403 -25.03 28.79 -10.04
N ARG A 404 -25.41 29.59 -11.05
CA ARG A 404 -26.12 30.86 -10.86
C ARG A 404 -27.34 30.68 -9.94
N GLY A 405 -27.29 31.30 -8.75
CA GLY A 405 -28.35 31.23 -7.74
C GLY A 405 -28.07 30.31 -6.55
N GLN A 406 -26.92 29.62 -6.50
CA GLN A 406 -26.49 28.86 -5.31
C GLN A 406 -25.49 29.65 -4.43
N PRO A 407 -25.44 29.36 -3.12
CA PRO A 407 -24.43 29.94 -2.24
C PRO A 407 -23.03 29.39 -2.56
N THR A 408 -22.00 30.19 -2.31
CA THR A 408 -20.58 29.81 -2.47
C THR A 408 -20.10 28.80 -1.42
N GLY A 409 -20.97 28.44 -0.48
CA GLY A 409 -20.71 27.45 0.56
C GLY A 409 -21.81 27.45 1.62
N TRP A 410 -21.65 26.58 2.61
CA TRP A 410 -22.54 26.42 3.74
C TRP A 410 -21.75 26.52 5.04
N ARG A 411 -22.30 27.19 6.05
CA ARG A 411 -21.68 27.31 7.36
C ARG A 411 -22.51 26.60 8.41
N VAL A 412 -21.84 25.84 9.29
CA VAL A 412 -22.50 25.26 10.46
C VAL A 412 -22.68 26.36 11.51
N PRO A 413 -23.90 26.64 11.99
CA PRO A 413 -24.13 27.69 12.98
C PRO A 413 -23.29 27.49 14.25
N LYS A 414 -22.78 28.59 14.82
CA LYS A 414 -21.93 28.56 16.03
C LYS A 414 -22.63 28.02 17.29
N GLY A 415 -23.96 27.88 17.27
CA GLY A 415 -24.78 27.46 18.42
C GLY A 415 -25.50 26.11 18.27
N GLY A 416 -25.28 25.37 17.18
CA GLY A 416 -25.96 24.10 16.94
C GLY A 416 -25.08 23.16 16.12
N GLY A 417 -24.42 22.21 16.78
CA GLY A 417 -23.94 21.03 16.08
C GLY A 417 -25.14 20.23 15.58
N GLY A 418 -25.10 19.74 14.34
CA GLY A 418 -26.03 18.70 13.89
C GLY A 418 -26.71 18.87 12.53
N THR A 419 -26.74 20.04 11.90
CA THR A 419 -27.29 20.16 10.53
C THR A 419 -26.75 21.38 9.80
N ILE A 420 -26.34 21.20 8.54
CA ILE A 420 -25.85 22.27 7.67
C ILE A 420 -27.05 23.17 7.29
N ALA A 421 -26.88 24.49 7.33
CA ALA A 421 -27.88 25.44 6.87
C ALA A 421 -27.34 26.25 5.68
N THR A 422 -28.18 26.52 4.68
CA THR A 422 -27.91 27.48 3.60
C THR A 422 -27.88 28.90 4.16
N GLU A 423 -27.00 29.75 3.63
CA GLU A 423 -26.87 31.14 4.09
C GLU A 423 -28.12 31.98 3.77
N ASP A 424 -29.08 31.45 3.00
CA ASP A 424 -30.43 32.01 2.87
C ASP A 424 -31.51 30.90 2.87
N GLY A 425 -32.39 30.91 3.89
CA GLY A 425 -33.78 30.43 3.80
C GLY A 425 -34.06 28.92 3.80
N TRP A 426 -34.77 28.47 4.84
CA TRP A 426 -35.33 27.14 5.12
C TRP A 426 -36.13 26.40 4.02
N GLY A 427 -36.09 25.05 4.07
CA GLY A 427 -37.18 24.11 3.71
C GLY A 427 -36.68 22.66 3.44
N ARG A 428 -37.32 21.53 3.80
CA ARG A 428 -38.55 21.15 4.54
C ARG A 428 -38.43 19.69 5.05
N ASN A 429 -38.93 19.45 6.27
CA ASN A 429 -39.59 18.26 6.88
C ASN A 429 -39.09 16.80 6.71
N GLY A 430 -38.87 16.15 7.86
CA GLY A 430 -39.12 14.71 8.07
C GLY A 430 -38.34 14.09 9.24
N ALA A 431 -38.83 14.22 10.47
CA ALA A 431 -38.16 13.71 11.68
C ALA A 431 -38.24 12.16 11.79
N GLY A 432 -37.07 11.51 11.89
CA GLY A 432 -36.90 10.09 12.22
C GLY A 432 -35.45 9.82 12.65
N LEU A 433 -35.23 8.82 13.51
CA LEU A 433 -33.89 8.40 13.98
C LEU A 433 -33.10 7.72 12.85
N PHE A 434 -31.76 7.80 12.87
CA PHE A 434 -30.90 7.30 11.78
C PHE A 434 -29.90 6.21 12.24
N PRO A 435 -29.44 5.32 11.34
CA PRO A 435 -28.37 4.37 11.66
C PRO A 435 -27.09 5.06 12.15
N GLY A 436 -26.54 4.59 13.26
CA GLY A 436 -25.39 5.18 13.96
C GLY A 436 -25.76 6.14 15.10
N GLU A 437 -27.03 6.48 15.27
CA GLU A 437 -27.51 7.33 16.36
C GLU A 437 -27.43 6.60 17.72
N ILE A 438 -26.90 7.26 18.76
CA ILE A 438 -26.83 6.72 20.12
C ILE A 438 -28.03 7.22 20.91
N VAL A 439 -28.88 6.30 21.37
CA VAL A 439 -30.10 6.60 22.14
C VAL A 439 -30.02 5.99 23.53
N ASN A 440 -30.58 6.66 24.54
CA ASN A 440 -30.69 6.09 25.88
C ASN A 440 -32.01 5.33 26.02
N TYR A 441 -31.92 4.08 26.43
CA TYR A 441 -33.08 3.25 26.76
C TYR A 441 -32.90 2.71 28.17
N LYS A 442 -33.87 2.98 29.06
CA LYS A 442 -33.81 2.62 30.49
C LYS A 442 -32.51 3.07 31.19
N GLY A 443 -31.98 4.23 30.78
CA GLY A 443 -30.77 4.81 31.36
C GLY A 443 -29.45 4.22 30.87
N VAL A 444 -29.49 3.35 29.85
CA VAL A 444 -28.29 2.76 29.23
C VAL A 444 -28.18 3.23 27.77
N PRO A 445 -26.99 3.64 27.29
CA PRO A 445 -26.80 4.10 25.92
C PRO A 445 -26.69 2.92 24.92
N HIS A 446 -27.38 3.03 23.79
CA HIS A 446 -27.43 2.02 22.74
C HIS A 446 -27.24 2.64 21.36
N ALA A 447 -26.56 1.92 20.46
CA ALA A 447 -26.41 2.32 19.06
C ALA A 447 -27.54 1.78 18.18
N VAL A 448 -28.16 2.65 17.38
CA VAL A 448 -29.18 2.29 16.39
C VAL A 448 -28.48 1.72 15.16
N TRP A 449 -28.68 0.43 14.88
CA TRP A 449 -27.98 -0.28 13.79
C TRP A 449 -28.78 -0.32 12.48
N TYR A 450 -30.09 -0.51 12.56
CA TYR A 450 -30.95 -0.70 11.40
C TYR A 450 -32.37 -0.18 11.66
N VAL A 451 -32.98 0.38 10.61
CA VAL A 451 -34.32 0.96 10.63
C VAL A 451 -35.15 0.30 9.52
N ASP A 452 -36.31 -0.25 9.88
CA ASP A 452 -37.30 -0.75 8.91
C ASP A 452 -38.71 -0.24 9.21
N PRO A 453 -39.68 -0.44 8.29
CA PRO A 453 -41.04 0.12 8.42
C PRO A 453 -41.86 -0.39 9.61
N SER A 454 -41.43 -1.46 10.29
CA SER A 454 -42.12 -2.10 11.42
C SER A 454 -41.55 -1.77 12.80
N GLY A 455 -40.46 -0.99 12.87
CA GLY A 455 -39.83 -0.51 14.10
C GLY A 455 -38.30 -0.71 14.14
N PHE A 456 -37.66 -0.25 15.20
CA PHE A 456 -36.20 -0.29 15.37
C PHE A 456 -35.71 -1.60 16.03
N VAL A 457 -34.50 -2.04 15.68
CA VAL A 457 -33.83 -3.19 16.34
C VAL A 457 -32.57 -2.69 17.06
N ILE A 458 -32.51 -2.91 18.37
CA ILE A 458 -31.32 -2.68 19.21
C ILE A 458 -30.76 -4.06 19.60
N LEU A 459 -29.46 -4.29 19.41
CA LEU A 459 -28.79 -5.50 19.89
C LEU A 459 -28.11 -5.19 21.22
N GLU A 460 -28.63 -5.73 22.33
CA GLU A 460 -27.85 -5.92 23.55
C GLU A 460 -27.06 -7.24 23.43
N GLY A 461 -26.01 -7.40 24.25
CA GLY A 461 -25.25 -8.66 24.29
C GLY A 461 -26.14 -9.92 24.35
N SER A 462 -25.68 -10.98 23.70
CA SER A 462 -26.26 -12.34 23.57
C SER A 462 -27.75 -12.51 23.22
N GLY A 463 -28.56 -11.45 23.06
CA GLY A 463 -29.98 -11.56 22.72
C GLY A 463 -30.52 -10.32 22.03
N SER A 464 -31.28 -10.50 20.94
CA SER A 464 -31.91 -9.42 20.17
C SER A 464 -33.33 -9.15 20.68
N SER A 465 -33.64 -7.90 21.03
CA SER A 465 -34.99 -7.48 21.46
C SER A 465 -35.45 -6.26 20.66
N ARG A 466 -36.73 -6.26 20.24
CA ARG A 466 -37.36 -5.11 19.55
C ARG A 466 -37.88 -4.09 20.56
N ILE A 467 -37.64 -2.81 20.32
CA ILE A 467 -38.04 -1.71 21.22
C ILE A 467 -38.84 -0.65 20.44
N SER A 468 -39.91 -0.14 21.06
CA SER A 468 -40.84 0.85 20.50
C SER A 468 -40.39 2.29 20.77
N LEU A 469 -40.77 3.20 19.87
CA LEU A 469 -40.49 4.65 19.89
C LEU A 469 -40.91 5.38 21.17
N ALA A 470 -41.90 4.86 21.89
CA ALA A 470 -42.52 5.53 23.02
C ALA A 470 -41.63 5.57 24.28
N ASP A 471 -40.59 4.72 24.36
CA ASP A 471 -39.81 4.49 25.58
C ASP A 471 -38.42 5.17 25.58
N ILE A 472 -38.12 6.02 24.58
CA ILE A 472 -36.80 6.66 24.42
C ILE A 472 -36.84 8.10 24.96
N GLU A 473 -36.04 8.38 25.98
CA GLU A 473 -35.89 9.73 26.54
C GLU A 473 -34.79 10.51 25.78
N GLN A 474 -35.17 11.62 25.14
CA GLN A 474 -34.29 12.41 24.25
C GLN A 474 -33.16 13.15 25.00
N ARG A 475 -31.90 12.96 24.58
CA ARG A 475 -30.75 13.85 24.90
C ARG A 475 -29.73 13.92 23.75
N ALA A 476 -29.00 15.04 23.68
CA ALA A 476 -27.96 15.34 22.69
C ALA A 476 -26.68 14.48 22.86
N PRO A 477 -25.91 14.23 21.77
CA PRO A 477 -24.73 13.36 21.78
C PRO A 477 -23.58 13.91 22.63
N SER A 478 -22.97 13.07 23.46
CA SER A 478 -21.75 13.36 24.21
C SER A 478 -20.57 12.54 23.68
N LEU A 479 -19.44 13.21 23.41
CA LEU A 479 -18.14 12.64 23.05
C LEU A 479 -17.76 11.44 23.96
N LEU A 480 -17.34 10.33 23.37
CA LEU A 480 -16.40 9.43 24.04
C LEU A 480 -15.06 10.16 24.14
N ALA A 481 -14.64 10.47 25.37
CA ALA A 481 -13.35 11.09 25.63
C ALA A 481 -12.22 10.16 25.15
N LEU A 482 -11.47 10.61 24.16
CA LEU A 482 -10.16 10.04 23.84
C LEU A 482 -9.21 10.38 25.00
N PRO A 483 -8.37 9.44 25.49
CA PRO A 483 -7.33 9.78 26.45
C PRO A 483 -6.38 10.79 25.82
N ALA A 484 -6.05 11.85 26.57
CA ALA A 484 -5.02 12.81 26.19
C ALA A 484 -3.63 12.16 26.27
N LEU A 485 -2.75 12.65 25.39
CA LEU A 485 -1.34 12.28 25.11
C LEU A 485 -0.56 11.56 26.21
#